data_AF-A0A7R9MST4-F1
#
_entry.id   AF-A0A7R9MST4-F1
#
_cell.length_a   1.000
_cell.length_b   1.000
_cell.length_c   1.000
_cell.angle_alpha   90.00
_cell.angle_beta   90.00
_cell.angle_gamma   90.00
#
_symmetry.space_group_name_H-M   'P 1'
#
loop_
_entity.id
_entity.type
_entity.pdbx_description
1 polymer ?
#
loop_
_entity_poly.entity_id
_entity_poly.type
_entity_poly.pdbx_seq_one_letter_code
_entity_poly.pdbx_strand_id
1 'polypeptide(L)'
;MLKSKTQPLIRRHLDLNLKISRLKTTANKDINIDEFKSRLESGPQLSQFISGSVGSDDKWSDYSGKLRREKGDNERLRLPPWLKREIPVGHNYHRLKESLRSLGLNTVCEEAKCPNIGECWGGGQHRTSTATI
;
A
#
# COMPACT_ATOMS: atom_id res chain seq x y z
N MET A 1 1.56 -38.46 53.75
CA MET A 1 2.23 -37.72 54.84
C MET A 1 2.96 -36.53 54.23
N LEU A 2 2.39 -35.33 54.40
CA LEU A 2 2.81 -34.05 53.84
C LEU A 2 4.11 -33.55 54.47
N LYS A 3 5.02 -32.95 53.69
CA LYS A 3 5.82 -31.72 53.98
C LYS A 3 6.28 -31.12 52.64
N SER A 4 5.59 -30.13 52.10
CA SER A 4 5.89 -28.68 52.24
C SER A 4 7.13 -28.21 51.48
N LYS A 5 6.93 -27.34 50.47
CA LYS A 5 7.52 -25.99 50.40
C LYS A 5 6.92 -25.22 49.24
N THR A 6 6.00 -24.35 49.59
CA THR A 6 5.50 -23.21 48.82
C THR A 6 6.57 -22.11 48.81
N GLN A 7 6.87 -21.54 47.63
CA GLN A 7 7.27 -20.14 47.50
C GLN A 7 6.74 -19.53 46.19
N PRO A 8 6.26 -18.28 46.21
CA PRO A 8 5.52 -17.67 45.12
C PRO A 8 6.45 -16.94 44.15
N LEU A 9 6.35 -17.22 42.85
CA LEU A 9 6.89 -16.31 41.84
C LEU A 9 5.81 -15.29 41.48
N ILE A 10 5.95 -14.13 42.12
CA ILE A 10 5.16 -12.92 41.93
C ILE A 10 5.13 -12.58 40.44
N ARG A 11 3.91 -12.59 39.87
CA ARG A 11 3.58 -11.97 38.58
C ARG A 11 4.03 -10.51 38.61
N ARG A 12 5.11 -10.18 37.89
CA ARG A 12 5.33 -8.81 37.41
C ARG A 12 4.56 -8.65 36.12
N HIS A 13 3.27 -8.35 36.26
CA HIS A 13 2.48 -7.79 35.16
C HIS A 13 3.05 -6.38 34.91
N LEU A 14 3.87 -6.22 33.87
CA LEU A 14 4.09 -4.88 33.33
C LEU A 14 2.79 -4.51 32.62
N ASP A 15 1.95 -3.73 33.29
CA ASP A 15 0.85 -3.02 32.67
C ASP A 15 1.44 -1.91 31.80
N LEU A 16 1.89 -2.30 30.59
CA LEU A 16 2.10 -1.37 29.49
C LEU A 16 0.71 -0.86 29.09
N ASN A 17 0.29 0.22 29.73
CA ASN A 17 -0.79 1.10 29.30
C ASN A 17 -0.41 1.74 27.95
N LEU A 18 -0.41 0.93 26.89
CA LEU A 18 -0.51 1.42 25.53
C LEU A 18 -1.95 1.92 25.36
N LYS A 19 -2.15 3.20 25.64
CA LYS A 19 -3.29 3.95 25.13
C LYS A 19 -3.19 3.88 23.60
N ILE A 20 -3.77 2.85 23.01
CA ILE A 20 -4.04 2.79 21.58
C ILE A 20 -5.10 3.86 21.34
N SER A 21 -4.64 5.09 21.13
CA SER A 21 -5.45 6.12 20.50
C SER A 21 -5.85 5.56 19.14
N ARG A 22 -7.11 5.13 19.01
CA ARG A 22 -7.76 4.88 17.72
C ARG A 22 -7.41 6.04 16.80
N LEU A 23 -6.59 5.77 15.79
CA LEU A 23 -6.47 6.68 14.66
C LEU A 23 -7.89 6.76 14.07
N LYS A 24 -8.49 7.94 14.19
CA LYS A 24 -9.77 8.24 13.55
C LYS A 24 -9.53 7.98 12.07
N THR A 25 -10.17 6.95 11.54
CA THR A 25 -10.27 6.70 10.11
C THR A 25 -10.74 8.00 9.48
N THR A 26 -9.86 8.66 8.73
CA THR A 26 -10.22 9.89 8.03
C THR A 26 -11.29 9.53 7.02
N ALA A 27 -12.44 10.15 7.25
CA ALA A 27 -13.63 10.27 6.44
C ALA A 27 -13.51 9.83 4.98
N ASN A 28 -14.52 9.06 4.57
CA ASN A 28 -14.94 8.87 3.19
C ASN A 28 -14.87 10.22 2.45
N LYS A 29 -13.95 10.34 1.49
CA LYS A 29 -13.82 11.55 0.68
C LYS A 29 -14.77 11.36 -0.49
N ASP A 30 -15.99 11.86 -0.36
CA ASP A 30 -16.91 11.96 -1.50
C ASP A 30 -16.18 12.74 -2.59
N ILE A 31 -15.91 12.07 -3.71
CA ILE A 31 -15.13 12.63 -4.81
C ILE A 31 -16.05 13.64 -5.51
N ASN A 32 -15.74 14.93 -5.43
CA ASN A 32 -16.43 15.96 -6.20
C ASN A 32 -16.14 15.75 -7.70
N ILE A 33 -17.04 15.03 -8.37
CA ILE A 33 -16.93 14.66 -9.78
C ILE A 33 -16.84 15.91 -10.68
N ASP A 34 -17.53 16.99 -10.31
CA ASP A 34 -17.55 18.20 -11.14
C ASP A 34 -16.22 18.97 -11.03
N GLU A 35 -15.62 19.04 -9.84
CA GLU A 35 -14.25 19.55 -9.68
C GLU A 35 -13.23 18.71 -10.48
N PHE A 36 -13.38 17.39 -10.47
CA PHE A 36 -12.53 16.50 -11.24
C PHE A 36 -12.68 16.70 -12.75
N LYS A 37 -13.92 16.84 -13.26
CA LYS A 37 -14.20 17.15 -14.67
C LYS A 37 -13.59 18.49 -15.07
N SER A 38 -13.76 19.53 -14.26
CA SER A 38 -13.15 20.84 -14.54
C SER A 38 -11.62 20.76 -14.61
N ARG A 39 -10.98 19.93 -13.77
CA ARG A 39 -9.53 19.68 -13.84
C ARG A 39 -9.09 18.90 -15.08
N LEU A 40 -9.92 17.98 -15.55
CA LEU A 40 -9.66 17.26 -16.81
C LEU A 40 -9.77 18.19 -18.01
N GLU A 41 -10.79 19.06 -18.02
CA GLU A 41 -10.99 20.05 -19.08
C GLU A 41 -9.87 21.12 -19.10
N SER A 42 -9.34 21.48 -17.93
CA SER A 42 -8.24 22.45 -17.80
C SER A 42 -6.84 21.84 -17.98
N GLY A 43 -6.73 20.52 -18.19
CA GLY A 43 -5.44 19.84 -18.31
C GLY A 43 -4.73 20.12 -19.64
N PRO A 44 -3.41 19.89 -19.73
CA PRO A 44 -2.67 20.03 -20.98
C PRO A 44 -3.21 19.03 -22.01
N GLN A 45 -3.47 19.52 -23.22
CA GLN A 45 -3.89 18.65 -24.33
C GLN A 45 -2.73 17.76 -24.78
N LEU A 46 -3.06 16.65 -25.45
CA LEU A 46 -2.07 15.73 -26.02
C LEU A 46 -1.08 16.46 -26.95
N SER A 47 -1.55 17.45 -27.70
CA SER A 47 -0.72 18.28 -28.58
C SER A 47 0.40 18.99 -27.83
N GLN A 48 0.13 19.51 -26.62
CA GLN A 48 1.13 20.19 -25.79
C GLN A 48 2.21 19.23 -25.27
N PHE A 49 1.86 17.96 -25.04
CA PHE A 49 2.80 16.92 -24.65
C PHE A 49 3.77 16.57 -25.80
N ILE A 50 3.23 16.42 -27.01
CA ILE A 50 4.03 16.13 -28.21
C ILE A 50 4.98 17.29 -28.53
N SER A 51 4.53 18.54 -28.35
CA SER A 51 5.35 19.73 -28.57
C SER A 51 6.32 20.05 -27.42
N GLY A 52 6.29 19.30 -26.32
CA GLY A 52 7.20 19.50 -25.18
C GLY A 52 6.99 20.81 -24.42
N SER A 53 5.84 21.48 -24.58
CA SER A 53 5.56 22.81 -24.04
C SER A 53 4.74 22.78 -22.75
N VAL A 54 4.71 21.65 -22.05
CA VAL A 54 3.97 21.48 -20.79
C VAL A 54 4.81 22.08 -19.66
N GLY A 55 4.23 23.03 -18.92
CA GLY A 55 4.81 23.52 -17.67
C GLY A 55 4.87 22.37 -16.67
N SER A 56 6.07 22.06 -16.19
CA SER A 56 6.30 21.04 -15.19
C SER A 56 5.77 21.53 -13.83
N ASP A 57 4.48 21.34 -13.56
CA ASP A 57 3.94 21.34 -12.19
C ASP A 57 4.40 20.07 -11.44
N ASP A 58 5.69 19.75 -11.59
CA ASP A 58 6.25 18.49 -11.16
C ASP A 58 6.74 18.66 -9.74
N LYS A 59 5.93 18.19 -8.78
CA LYS A 59 6.30 18.04 -7.37
C LYS A 59 7.60 17.22 -7.15
N TRP A 60 8.15 16.63 -8.20
CA TRP A 60 9.39 15.85 -8.23
C TRP A 60 10.43 16.36 -9.24
N SER A 61 10.33 17.61 -9.74
CA SER A 61 11.32 18.23 -10.65
C SER A 61 12.75 18.13 -10.12
N ASP A 62 12.90 18.17 -8.79
CA ASP A 62 14.19 18.21 -8.10
C ASP A 62 14.73 16.81 -7.73
N TYR A 63 14.07 15.73 -8.19
CA TYR A 63 14.54 14.38 -7.89
C TYR A 63 15.87 14.08 -8.59
N SER A 64 16.94 13.99 -7.80
CA SER A 64 18.31 13.73 -8.26
C SER A 64 18.76 12.27 -8.08
N GLY A 65 17.84 11.35 -7.80
CA GLY A 65 18.18 9.94 -7.58
C GLY A 65 18.53 9.19 -8.87
N LYS A 66 19.53 8.30 -8.80
CA LYS A 66 19.93 7.43 -9.92
C LYS A 66 18.77 6.49 -10.31
N LEU A 67 18.31 6.59 -11.57
CA LEU A 67 17.19 5.79 -12.11
C LEU A 67 17.64 4.49 -12.79
N ARG A 68 18.91 4.40 -13.20
CA ARG A 68 19.44 3.23 -13.92
C ARG A 68 20.72 2.73 -13.28
N ARG A 69 20.84 1.41 -13.11
CA ARG A 69 22.08 0.77 -12.65
C ARG A 69 23.12 0.78 -13.76
N GLU A 70 24.37 0.99 -13.40
CA GLU A 70 25.49 0.86 -14.33
C GLU A 70 26.05 -0.56 -14.30
N LYS A 71 26.79 -0.93 -15.35
CA LYS A 71 27.40 -2.26 -15.46
C LYS A 71 28.52 -2.37 -14.43
N GLY A 72 28.35 -3.25 -13.45
CA GLY A 72 29.29 -3.45 -12.34
C GLY A 72 28.77 -3.02 -10.97
N ASP A 73 27.67 -2.26 -10.92
CA ASP A 73 27.00 -1.91 -9.66
C ASP A 73 26.29 -3.15 -9.08
N ASN A 74 26.75 -3.64 -7.92
CA ASN A 74 26.10 -4.77 -7.23
C ASN A 74 24.97 -4.35 -6.27
N GLU A 75 24.87 -3.06 -5.95
CA GLU A 75 23.83 -2.55 -5.05
C GLU A 75 22.50 -2.32 -5.78
N ARG A 76 21.38 -2.58 -5.08
CA ARG A 76 20.03 -2.30 -5.59
C ARG A 76 19.71 -0.81 -5.42
N LEU A 77 19.30 -0.17 -6.51
CA LEU A 77 18.81 1.20 -6.44
C LEU A 77 17.52 1.29 -5.63
N ARG A 78 17.37 2.41 -4.91
CA ARG A 78 16.15 2.73 -4.20
C ARG A 78 15.06 3.14 -5.19
N LEU A 79 13.83 2.72 -4.89
CA LEU A 79 12.68 3.09 -5.70
C LEU A 79 12.35 4.58 -5.53
N PRO A 80 12.13 5.33 -6.63
CA PRO A 80 11.71 6.72 -6.55
C PRO A 80 10.38 6.86 -5.80
N PRO A 81 10.11 8.00 -5.14
CA PRO A 81 8.93 8.16 -4.29
C PRO A 81 7.60 7.97 -5.03
N TRP A 82 7.50 8.44 -6.28
CA TRP A 82 6.27 8.33 -7.08
C TRP A 82 5.96 6.90 -7.56
N LEU A 83 6.93 5.99 -7.52
CA LEU A 83 6.76 4.59 -7.91
C LEU A 83 6.51 3.67 -6.71
N LYS A 84 6.64 4.19 -5.48
CA LYS A 84 6.34 3.42 -4.26
C LYS A 84 4.84 3.22 -4.11
N ARG A 85 4.47 2.00 -3.74
CA ARG A 85 3.11 1.60 -3.40
C ARG A 85 2.96 1.44 -1.89
N GLU A 86 1.74 1.68 -1.42
CA GLU A 86 1.37 1.45 -0.02
C GLU A 86 1.26 -0.05 0.27
N ILE A 87 1.49 -0.42 1.53
CA ILE A 87 1.37 -1.80 1.99
C ILE A 87 -0.12 -2.17 1.98
N PRO A 88 -0.52 -3.32 1.38
CA PRO A 88 -1.91 -3.73 1.35
C PRO A 88 -2.42 -3.97 2.77
N VAL A 89 -3.39 -3.16 3.17
CA VAL A 89 -4.11 -3.26 4.45
C VAL A 89 -5.60 -3.32 4.15
N GLY A 90 -6.32 -4.34 4.65
CA GLY A 90 -7.77 -4.43 4.45
C GLY A 90 -8.36 -5.82 4.62
N HIS A 91 -9.60 -5.87 5.10
CA HIS A 91 -10.33 -7.12 5.35
C HIS A 91 -10.44 -8.02 4.10
N ASN A 92 -10.81 -7.44 2.95
CA ASN A 92 -10.97 -8.19 1.71
C ASN A 92 -9.66 -8.80 1.21
N TYR A 93 -8.55 -8.07 1.32
CA TYR A 93 -7.22 -8.60 1.00
C TYR A 93 -6.91 -9.84 1.84
N HIS A 94 -7.14 -9.78 3.16
CA HIS A 94 -6.94 -10.92 4.05
C HIS A 94 -7.86 -12.10 3.71
N ARG A 95 -9.14 -11.83 3.45
CA ARG A 95 -10.12 -12.85 3.06
C ARG A 95 -9.71 -13.59 1.79
N LEU A 96 -9.32 -12.86 0.74
CA LEU A 96 -8.88 -13.47 -0.53
C LEU A 96 -7.60 -14.28 -0.33
N LYS A 97 -6.63 -13.73 0.41
CA LYS A 97 -5.37 -14.41 0.72
C LYS A 97 -5.60 -15.74 1.45
N GLU A 98 -6.50 -15.75 2.44
CA GLU A 98 -6.85 -16.97 3.17
C GLU A 98 -7.60 -17.97 2.28
N SER A 99 -8.57 -17.50 1.50
CA SER A 99 -9.35 -18.33 0.58
C SER A 99 -8.46 -19.03 -0.46
N LEU A 100 -7.58 -18.29 -1.13
CA LEU A 100 -6.65 -18.84 -2.12
C LEU A 100 -5.71 -19.89 -1.52
N ARG A 101 -5.17 -19.63 -0.32
CA ARG A 101 -4.32 -20.59 0.40
C ARG A 101 -5.07 -21.83 0.86
N SER A 102 -6.31 -21.67 1.33
CA SER A 102 -7.15 -22.80 1.74
C SER A 102 -7.49 -23.74 0.59
N LEU A 103 -7.60 -23.18 -0.63
CA LEU A 103 -7.87 -23.92 -1.86
C LEU A 103 -6.59 -24.42 -2.56
N GLY A 104 -5.40 -24.05 -2.06
CA GLY A 104 -4.11 -24.40 -2.67
C GLY A 104 -3.90 -23.79 -4.06
N LEU A 105 -4.48 -22.61 -4.32
CA LEU A 105 -4.40 -21.93 -5.62
C LEU A 105 -3.31 -20.88 -5.63
N ASN A 106 -2.56 -20.81 -6.72
CA ASN A 106 -1.53 -19.81 -6.94
C ASN A 106 -2.08 -18.67 -7.81
N THR A 107 -1.54 -17.47 -7.66
CA THR A 107 -1.93 -16.33 -8.50
C THR A 107 -0.70 -15.60 -8.99
N VAL A 108 -0.81 -15.02 -10.19
CA VAL A 108 0.24 -14.13 -10.72
C VAL A 108 0.52 -12.97 -9.75
N CYS A 109 -0.50 -12.49 -9.04
CA CYS A 109 -0.34 -11.43 -8.06
C CYS A 109 0.61 -11.79 -6.90
N GLU A 110 0.53 -13.01 -6.38
CA GLU A 110 1.41 -13.48 -5.30
C GLU A 110 2.79 -13.88 -5.82
N GLU A 111 2.86 -14.65 -6.91
CA GLU A 111 4.12 -15.14 -7.48
C GLU A 111 5.02 -14.00 -7.99
N ALA A 112 4.42 -13.02 -8.69
CA ALA A 112 5.15 -11.87 -9.22
C ALA A 112 5.38 -10.76 -8.19
N LYS A 113 4.89 -10.91 -6.94
CA LYS A 113 4.91 -9.87 -5.90
C LYS A 113 4.36 -8.54 -6.43
N CYS A 114 3.19 -8.62 -7.07
CA CYS A 114 2.60 -7.48 -7.76
C CYS A 114 2.41 -6.28 -6.82
N PRO A 115 2.96 -5.09 -7.14
CA PRO A 115 2.84 -3.91 -6.28
C PRO A 115 1.39 -3.40 -6.17
N ASN A 116 0.50 -3.88 -7.04
CA ASN A 116 -0.90 -3.48 -7.11
C ASN A 116 -1.88 -4.43 -6.40
N ILE A 117 -1.38 -5.50 -5.76
CA ILE A 117 -2.21 -6.56 -5.17
C ILE A 117 -3.25 -6.04 -4.16
N GLY A 118 -2.91 -5.01 -3.40
CA GLY A 118 -3.82 -4.41 -2.41
C GLY A 118 -5.04 -3.77 -3.04
N GLU A 119 -4.88 -3.13 -4.20
CA GLU A 119 -6.00 -2.51 -4.92
C GLU A 119 -6.84 -3.55 -5.65
N CYS A 120 -6.20 -4.52 -6.32
CA CYS A 120 -6.89 -5.58 -7.04
C CYS A 120 -7.74 -6.44 -6.09
N TRP A 121 -7.20 -6.83 -4.93
CA TRP A 121 -7.89 -7.72 -3.99
C TRP A 121 -8.74 -6.99 -2.96
N GLY A 122 -8.36 -5.75 -2.61
CA GLY A 122 -9.06 -4.95 -1.61
C GLY A 122 -10.51 -4.66 -1.99
N GLY A 123 -10.79 -4.49 -3.28
CA GLY A 123 -12.11 -4.05 -3.73
C GLY A 123 -12.53 -2.70 -3.09
N GLY A 124 -13.68 -2.18 -3.47
CA GLY A 124 -14.24 -0.96 -2.91
C GLY A 124 -15.70 -0.78 -3.32
N GLN A 125 -16.33 0.32 -2.90
CA GLN A 125 -17.73 0.61 -3.28
C GLN A 125 -17.94 0.69 -4.81
N HIS A 126 -16.88 0.95 -5.59
CA HIS A 126 -16.96 1.11 -7.04
C HIS A 126 -16.08 0.11 -7.80
N ARG A 127 -15.44 -0.85 -7.11
CA ARG A 127 -14.53 -1.83 -7.72
C ARG A 127 -14.68 -3.20 -7.08
N THR A 128 -14.87 -4.23 -7.90
CA THR A 128 -14.93 -5.62 -7.45
C THR A 128 -13.54 -6.12 -7.08
N SER A 129 -13.43 -6.90 -6.01
CA SER A 129 -12.21 -7.66 -5.70
C SER A 129 -11.94 -8.69 -6.79
N THR A 130 -10.79 -8.61 -7.44
CA THR A 130 -10.42 -9.46 -8.58
C THR A 130 -9.13 -10.20 -8.30
N ALA A 131 -9.14 -11.52 -8.51
CA ALA A 131 -7.94 -12.36 -8.51
C ALA A 131 -7.89 -13.19 -9.79
N THR A 132 -6.73 -13.21 -10.44
CA THR A 132 -6.44 -14.08 -11.58
C THR A 132 -5.58 -15.24 -11.09
N ILE A 133 -6.04 -16.45 -11.37
CA ILE A 133 -5.48 -17.73 -10.90
C ILE A 133 -4.80 -18.40 -12.09
#